data_AF-A0A6I9XXX2-F1
#
_entry.id   AF-A0A6I9XXX2-F1
#
_cell.length_a   1.000
_cell.length_b   1.000
_cell.length_c   1.000
_cell.angle_alpha   90.00
_cell.angle_beta   90.00
_cell.angle_gamma   90.00
#
_symmetry.space_group_name_H-M   'P 1'
#
loop_
_entity.id
_entity.type
_entity.pdbx_description
1 polymer ?
#
loop_
_entity_poly.entity_id
_entity_poly.type
_entity_poly.pdbx_seq_one_letter_code
_entity_poly.pdbx_strand_id
1 'polypeptide(L)'
;MKTLIVALLLAGVVPLLLGLLFELVIVAPLRVPLDQTPLFYPWQDWALGVLHAKIIAAITLMGPQWWLKTVIEQVYANGIRNIDLHFIIQKLAAPVISVLLLSLCVPYIVASGVTPLLGVTPEMQNLVQRRIYPFLLMVVVLMGILSFQIRQFKRLYEHIKNDKYLVGQRLVNYERKTGKPGTSPSPPQSSQE
;
A
#
# COMPACT_ATOMS: atom_id res chain seq x y z
N MET A 1 13.43 2.97 26.32
CA MET A 1 13.83 3.89 25.22
C MET A 1 13.33 3.44 23.85
N LYS A 2 13.69 2.25 23.34
CA LYS A 2 13.24 1.75 22.03
C LYS A 2 11.72 1.78 21.84
N THR A 3 10.98 1.32 22.84
CA THR A 3 9.51 1.30 22.85
C THR A 3 8.87 2.69 22.79
N LEU A 4 9.47 3.67 23.47
CA LEU A 4 9.01 5.06 23.45
C LEU A 4 9.18 5.69 22.06
N ILE A 5 10.29 5.42 21.38
CA ILE A 5 10.53 5.91 20.01
C ILE A 5 9.49 5.33 19.06
N VAL A 6 9.25 4.01 19.12
CA VAL A 6 8.23 3.35 18.30
C VAL A 6 6.85 3.91 18.59
N ALA A 7 6.49 4.09 19.86
CA ALA A 7 5.21 4.66 20.26
C ALA A 7 5.03 6.09 19.73
N LEU A 8 6.06 6.94 19.87
CA LEU A 8 6.01 8.31 19.37
C LEU A 8 5.85 8.36 17.84
N LEU A 9 6.56 7.50 17.11
CA LEU A 9 6.43 7.44 15.65
C LEU A 9 5.06 6.89 15.21
N LEU A 10 4.63 5.74 15.74
CA LEU A 10 3.45 5.04 15.26
C LEU A 10 2.13 5.55 15.85
N ALA A 11 2.14 6.08 17.06
CA ALA A 11 0.94 6.62 17.73
C ALA A 11 0.90 8.15 17.78
N GLY A 12 2.04 8.83 17.57
CA GLY A 12 2.10 10.29 17.49
C GLY A 12 2.19 10.76 16.04
N VAL A 13 3.36 10.56 15.42
CA VAL A 13 3.69 11.13 14.11
C VAL A 13 2.81 10.59 12.99
N VAL A 14 2.70 9.27 12.83
CA VAL A 14 1.91 8.67 11.74
C VAL A 14 0.44 9.09 11.80
N PRO A 15 -0.26 9.01 12.95
CA PRO A 15 -1.64 9.48 13.04
C PRO A 15 -1.77 10.99 12.76
N LEU A 16 -0.88 11.82 13.30
CA LEU A 16 -0.93 13.26 13.05
C LEU A 16 -0.83 13.58 11.55
N LEU A 17 0.13 12.97 10.85
CA LEU A 17 0.32 13.18 9.41
C LEU A 17 -0.89 12.66 8.60
N LEU A 18 -1.42 11.49 8.97
CA LEU A 18 -2.58 10.89 8.31
C LEU A 18 -3.84 11.74 8.50
N GLY A 19 -4.07 12.23 9.72
CA GLY A 19 -5.21 13.08 10.05
C GLY A 19 -5.14 14.43 9.35
N LEU A 20 -3.97 15.06 9.33
CA LEU A 20 -3.75 16.31 8.61
C LEU A 20 -3.95 16.14 7.09
N LEU A 21 -3.46 15.03 6.51
CA LEU A 21 -3.70 14.72 5.10
C LEU A 21 -5.20 14.55 4.82
N PHE A 22 -5.92 13.82 5.67
CA PHE A 22 -7.36 13.63 5.52
C PHE A 22 -8.14 14.93 5.66
N GLU A 23 -7.79 15.78 6.62
CA GLU A 23 -8.36 17.12 6.79
C GLU A 23 -8.19 17.93 5.50
N LEU A 24 -6.98 17.97 4.92
CA LEU A 24 -6.71 18.73 3.69
C LEU A 24 -7.42 18.18 2.45
N VAL A 25 -7.56 16.86 2.34
CA VAL A 25 -8.12 16.21 1.16
C VAL A 25 -9.65 16.20 1.17
N ILE A 26 -10.27 15.99 2.33
CA ILE A 26 -11.72 15.76 2.45
C ILE A 26 -12.39 16.86 3.27
N VAL A 27 -11.93 17.10 4.50
CA VAL A 27 -12.69 17.94 5.44
C VAL A 27 -12.62 19.42 5.07
N ALA A 28 -11.43 19.96 4.83
CA ALA A 28 -11.23 21.38 4.53
C ALA A 28 -11.95 21.83 3.26
N PRO A 29 -11.93 21.08 2.13
CA PRO A 29 -12.70 21.43 0.94
C PRO A 29 -14.23 21.37 1.14
N LEU A 30 -14.72 20.48 2.02
CA LEU A 30 -16.15 20.34 2.29
C LEU A 30 -16.66 21.33 3.35
N ARG A 31 -15.84 21.64 4.35
CA ARG A 31 -16.20 22.47 5.50
C ARG A 31 -16.06 23.96 5.22
N VAL A 32 -15.00 24.36 4.51
CA VAL A 32 -14.56 25.75 4.50
C VAL A 32 -14.82 26.39 3.13
N PRO A 33 -15.62 27.47 3.06
CA PRO A 33 -15.81 28.25 1.83
C PRO A 33 -14.50 28.79 1.27
N LEU A 34 -14.49 29.14 -0.02
CA LEU A 34 -13.30 29.66 -0.70
C LEU A 34 -12.77 30.95 -0.06
N ASP A 35 -13.64 31.74 0.56
CA ASP A 35 -13.32 33.07 1.11
C ASP A 35 -12.70 33.03 2.52
N GLN A 36 -12.62 31.86 3.16
CA GLN A 36 -12.19 31.72 4.56
C GLN A 36 -11.04 30.75 4.72
N THR A 37 -10.04 31.03 5.53
CA THR A 37 -8.91 30.09 5.74
C THR A 37 -9.29 28.93 6.69
N PRO A 38 -8.92 27.69 6.37
CA PRO A 38 -9.15 26.56 7.27
C PRO A 38 -8.31 26.69 8.55
N LEU A 39 -8.95 26.51 9.71
CA LEU A 39 -8.27 26.41 11.00
C LEU A 39 -7.97 24.94 11.30
N PHE A 40 -6.73 24.67 11.70
CA PHE A 40 -6.22 23.35 12.06
C PHE A 40 -6.08 23.22 13.57
N TYR A 41 -6.54 22.10 14.12
CA TYR A 41 -6.45 21.81 15.54
C TYR A 41 -5.67 20.50 15.71
N PRO A 42 -4.36 20.56 16.01
CA PRO A 42 -3.48 19.39 15.98
C PRO A 42 -3.97 18.20 16.81
N TRP A 43 -4.63 18.46 17.94
CA TRP A 43 -5.21 17.41 18.77
C TRP A 43 -6.41 16.71 18.12
N GLN A 44 -7.28 17.47 17.44
CA GLN A 44 -8.42 16.92 16.69
C GLN A 44 -7.92 16.14 15.47
N ASP A 45 -6.98 16.71 14.72
CA ASP A 45 -6.39 16.06 13.55
C ASP A 45 -5.68 14.77 13.95
N TRP A 46 -4.96 14.77 15.08
CA TRP A 46 -4.37 13.56 15.63
C TRP A 46 -5.42 12.49 15.94
N ALA A 47 -6.52 12.85 16.63
CA ALA A 47 -7.57 11.89 16.97
C ALA A 47 -8.24 11.32 15.70
N LEU A 48 -8.49 12.16 14.71
CA LEU A 48 -9.00 11.76 13.40
C LEU A 48 -8.03 10.80 12.69
N GLY A 49 -6.75 11.10 12.76
CA GLY A 49 -5.68 10.25 12.27
C GLY A 49 -5.60 8.89 12.95
N VAL A 50 -5.78 8.83 14.28
CA VAL A 50 -5.82 7.55 15.02
C VAL A 50 -7.00 6.70 14.55
N LEU A 51 -8.17 7.31 14.36
CA LEU A 51 -9.34 6.62 13.82
C LEU A 51 -9.06 6.04 12.44
N HIS A 52 -8.50 6.84 11.52
CA HIS A 52 -8.17 6.38 10.17
C HIS A 52 -7.09 5.30 10.18
N ALA A 53 -6.06 5.44 11.01
CA ALA A 53 -5.01 4.43 11.15
C ALA A 53 -5.59 3.09 11.61
N LYS A 54 -6.57 3.10 12.54
CA LYS A 54 -7.28 1.88 12.96
C LYS A 54 -8.08 1.25 11.83
N ILE A 55 -8.79 2.04 11.03
CA ILE A 55 -9.54 1.54 9.87
C ILE A 55 -8.59 0.92 8.84
N ILE A 56 -7.52 1.63 8.50
CA ILE A 56 -6.51 1.16 7.54
C ILE A 56 -5.86 -0.13 8.06
N ALA A 57 -5.50 -0.20 9.35
CA ALA A 57 -4.93 -1.40 9.95
C ALA A 57 -5.91 -2.59 9.89
N ALA A 58 -7.20 -2.36 10.20
CA ALA A 58 -8.22 -3.40 10.12
C ALA A 58 -8.37 -3.94 8.70
N ILE A 59 -8.49 -3.07 7.69
CA ILE A 59 -8.56 -3.44 6.28
C ILE A 59 -7.28 -4.18 5.85
N THR A 60 -6.12 -3.71 6.31
CA THR A 60 -4.82 -4.31 5.99
C THR A 60 -4.71 -5.73 6.50
N LEU A 61 -5.18 -6.01 7.72
CA LEU A 61 -5.16 -7.33 8.33
C LEU A 61 -6.23 -8.27 7.76
N MET A 62 -7.39 -7.74 7.38
CA MET A 62 -8.45 -8.50 6.70
C MET A 62 -8.12 -8.79 5.22
N GLY A 63 -7.24 -8.00 4.62
CA GLY A 63 -6.85 -8.11 3.22
C GLY A 63 -5.98 -9.33 2.89
N PRO A 64 -5.64 -9.48 1.59
CA PRO A 64 -4.76 -10.55 1.11
C PRO A 64 -3.36 -10.43 1.71
N GLN A 65 -2.54 -11.49 1.57
CA GLN A 65 -1.15 -11.45 2.01
C GLN A 65 -0.34 -10.50 1.12
N TRP A 66 0.05 -9.37 1.70
CA TRP A 66 0.79 -8.27 1.07
C TRP A 66 1.84 -7.75 2.06
N TRP A 67 2.84 -7.04 1.55
CA TRP A 67 4.03 -6.67 2.33
C TRP A 67 3.71 -5.95 3.65
N LEU A 68 2.72 -5.05 3.65
CA LEU A 68 2.38 -4.25 4.83
C LEU A 68 1.74 -5.11 5.94
N LYS A 69 0.82 -6.01 5.58
CA LYS A 69 0.24 -6.98 6.52
C LYS A 69 1.32 -7.85 7.14
N THR A 70 2.23 -8.39 6.34
CA THR A 70 3.32 -9.23 6.84
C THR A 70 4.20 -8.49 7.85
N VAL A 71 4.51 -7.22 7.58
CA VAL A 71 5.28 -6.38 8.52
C VAL A 71 4.50 -6.13 9.81
N ILE A 72 3.21 -5.80 9.76
CA ILE A 72 2.38 -5.57 10.95
C ILE A 72 2.22 -6.85 11.78
N GLU A 73 1.95 -7.99 11.13
CA GLU A 73 1.84 -9.29 11.79
C GLU A 73 3.15 -9.69 12.47
N GLN A 74 4.29 -9.45 11.81
CA GLN A 74 5.60 -9.71 12.40
C GLN A 74 5.88 -8.82 13.62
N VAL A 75 5.52 -7.53 13.56
CA VAL A 75 5.65 -6.60 14.71
C VAL A 75 4.76 -7.05 15.87
N TYR A 76 3.54 -7.52 15.56
CA TYR A 76 2.62 -8.06 16.57
C TYR A 76 3.16 -9.35 17.20
N ALA A 77 3.68 -10.29 16.39
CA ALA A 77 4.22 -11.57 16.84
C ALA A 77 5.48 -11.42 17.71
N ASN A 78 6.35 -10.46 17.39
CA ASN A 78 7.55 -10.16 18.19
C ASN A 78 7.19 -9.57 19.58
N GLY A 79 5.99 -9.00 19.70
CA GLY A 79 5.49 -8.40 20.94
C GLY A 79 6.30 -7.20 21.41
N ILE A 80 5.93 -6.67 22.58
CA ILE A 80 6.54 -5.45 23.14
C ILE A 80 7.92 -5.73 23.76
N ARG A 81 8.15 -6.97 24.24
CA ARG A 81 9.36 -7.34 24.97
C ARG A 81 10.58 -7.48 24.07
N ASN A 82 10.39 -7.91 22.82
CA ASN A 82 11.45 -8.11 21.82
C ASN A 82 11.25 -7.19 20.60
N ILE A 83 11.06 -5.88 20.83
CA ILE A 83 10.92 -4.90 19.75
C ILE A 83 12.26 -4.72 19.01
N ASP A 84 12.26 -5.09 17.73
CA ASP A 84 13.30 -4.70 16.78
C ASP A 84 13.00 -3.31 16.22
N LEU A 85 13.63 -2.30 16.84
CA LEU A 85 13.49 -0.89 16.46
C LEU A 85 13.91 -0.65 15.01
N HIS A 86 15.01 -1.27 14.57
CA HIS A 86 15.58 -1.03 13.25
C HIS A 86 14.64 -1.58 12.17
N PHE A 87 14.10 -2.78 12.39
CA PHE A 87 13.09 -3.38 11.52
C PHE A 87 11.85 -2.50 11.41
N ILE A 88 11.27 -2.05 12.54
CA ILE A 88 10.06 -1.23 12.54
C ILE A 88 10.30 0.10 11.82
N ILE A 89 11.41 0.77 12.07
CA ILE A 89 11.71 2.04 11.42
C ILE A 89 11.85 1.84 9.91
N GLN A 90 12.69 0.91 9.46
CA GLN A 90 12.97 0.75 8.03
C GLN A 90 11.82 0.14 7.23
N LYS A 91 11.09 -0.82 7.81
CA LYS A 91 10.06 -1.58 7.09
C LYS A 91 8.66 -1.04 7.30
N LEU A 92 8.40 -0.24 8.33
CA LEU A 92 7.08 0.30 8.62
C LEU A 92 7.07 1.83 8.72
N ALA A 93 7.75 2.42 9.71
CA ALA A 93 7.57 3.83 10.03
C ALA A 93 8.11 4.75 8.94
N ALA A 94 9.37 4.57 8.52
CA ALA A 94 10.01 5.42 7.50
C ALA A 94 9.26 5.41 6.15
N PRO A 95 8.89 4.25 5.55
CA PRO A 95 8.16 4.25 4.29
C PRO A 95 6.78 4.91 4.44
N VAL A 96 6.02 4.62 5.51
CA VAL A 96 4.71 5.23 5.73
C VAL A 96 4.83 6.74 5.93
N ILE A 97 5.72 7.19 6.80
CA ILE A 97 5.97 8.62 7.05
C ILE A 97 6.43 9.31 5.77
N SER A 98 7.32 8.70 4.99
CA SER A 98 7.81 9.27 3.73
C SER A 98 6.67 9.48 2.73
N VAL A 99 5.78 8.50 2.56
CA VAL A 99 4.63 8.61 1.64
C VAL A 99 3.66 9.68 2.10
N LEU A 100 3.36 9.74 3.40
CA LEU A 100 2.48 10.77 3.97
C LEU A 100 3.09 12.17 3.81
N LEU A 101 4.37 12.33 4.14
CA LEU A 101 5.09 13.60 3.96
C LEU A 101 5.15 14.02 2.50
N LEU A 102 5.49 13.11 1.57
CA LEU A 102 5.48 13.42 0.14
C LEU A 102 4.09 13.85 -0.33
N SER A 103 3.04 13.15 0.12
CA SER A 103 1.66 13.50 -0.22
C SER A 103 1.22 14.84 0.36
N LEU A 104 1.84 15.32 1.43
CA LEU A 104 1.61 16.65 2.01
C LEU A 104 2.46 17.73 1.32
N CYS A 105 3.75 17.49 1.20
CA CYS A 105 4.71 18.48 0.71
C CYS A 105 4.58 18.74 -0.79
N VAL A 106 4.35 17.71 -1.62
CA VAL A 106 4.31 17.90 -3.08
C VAL A 106 3.18 18.84 -3.51
N PRO A 107 1.91 18.65 -3.10
CA PRO A 107 0.84 19.60 -3.41
C PRO A 107 1.12 21.00 -2.88
N TYR A 108 1.66 21.10 -1.66
CA TYR A 108 1.98 22.38 -1.05
C TYR A 108 3.03 23.17 -1.84
N ILE A 109 4.12 22.52 -2.26
CA ILE A 109 5.18 23.14 -3.05
C ILE A 109 4.66 23.56 -4.43
N VAL A 110 3.80 22.75 -5.05
CA VAL A 110 3.19 23.09 -6.35
C VAL A 110 2.26 24.30 -6.22
N ALA A 111 1.38 24.30 -5.23
CA ALA A 111 0.41 25.38 -5.04
C ALA A 111 1.06 26.69 -4.57
N SER A 112 2.04 26.63 -3.67
CA SER A 112 2.64 27.82 -3.07
C SER A 112 3.93 28.29 -3.75
N GLY A 113 4.63 27.39 -4.44
CA GLY A 113 5.88 27.70 -5.15
C GLY A 113 5.67 27.88 -6.64
N VAL A 114 5.16 26.85 -7.33
CA VAL A 114 5.07 26.85 -8.80
C VAL A 114 3.98 27.79 -9.31
N THR A 115 2.81 27.81 -8.67
CA THR A 115 1.65 28.59 -9.13
C THR A 115 1.90 30.11 -9.15
N PRO A 116 2.50 30.75 -8.13
CA PRO A 116 2.80 32.19 -8.20
C PRO A 116 3.90 32.54 -9.21
N LEU A 117 4.85 31.63 -9.46
CA LEU A 117 5.89 31.82 -10.48
C LEU A 117 5.32 31.90 -11.90
N LEU A 118 4.12 31.34 -12.12
CA LEU A 118 3.42 31.40 -13.41
C LEU A 118 2.63 32.69 -13.64
N GLY A 119 2.66 33.66 -12.70
CA GLY A 119 1.98 34.95 -12.85
C GLY A 119 0.45 34.87 -12.82
N VAL A 120 -0.09 33.84 -12.16
CA VAL A 120 -1.53 33.54 -12.11
C VAL A 120 -2.27 34.50 -11.17
N THR A 121 -3.52 34.85 -11.50
CA THR A 121 -4.38 35.74 -10.68
C THR A 121 -4.58 35.19 -9.25
N PRO A 122 -4.75 36.05 -8.24
CA PRO A 122 -4.89 35.61 -6.84
C PRO A 122 -6.11 34.71 -6.61
N GLU A 123 -7.20 34.93 -7.36
CA GLU A 123 -8.39 34.07 -7.32
C GLU A 123 -8.07 32.64 -7.77
N MET A 124 -7.34 32.51 -8.88
CA MET A 124 -6.94 31.21 -9.40
C MET A 124 -5.91 30.53 -8.49
N GLN A 125 -5.03 31.27 -7.82
CA GLN A 125 -4.13 30.71 -6.81
C GLN A 125 -4.91 30.09 -5.63
N ASN A 126 -5.94 30.77 -5.12
CA ASN A 126 -6.80 30.23 -4.06
C ASN A 126 -7.54 28.97 -4.54
N LEU A 127 -8.06 28.96 -5.77
CA LEU A 127 -8.67 27.77 -6.36
C LEU A 127 -7.70 26.59 -6.44
N VAL A 128 -6.45 26.82 -6.84
CA VAL A 128 -5.42 25.78 -6.88
C VAL A 128 -5.12 25.26 -5.48
N GLN A 129 -4.92 26.14 -4.48
CA GLN A 129 -4.68 25.74 -3.09
C GLN A 129 -5.80 24.85 -2.52
N ARG A 130 -7.04 25.09 -2.92
CA ARG A 130 -8.21 24.31 -2.48
C ARG A 130 -8.35 22.96 -3.16
N ARG A 131 -7.98 22.88 -4.44
CA ARG A 131 -8.25 21.71 -5.28
C ARG A 131 -7.06 20.77 -5.42
N ILE A 132 -5.83 21.22 -5.13
CA ILE A 132 -4.61 20.42 -5.32
C ILE A 132 -4.63 19.10 -4.53
N TYR A 133 -5.14 19.12 -3.29
CA TYR A 133 -5.22 17.92 -2.44
C TYR A 133 -6.32 16.94 -2.87
N PRO A 134 -7.58 17.38 -3.09
CA PRO A 134 -8.59 16.53 -3.73
C PRO A 134 -8.17 15.98 -5.10
N PHE A 135 -7.45 16.77 -5.89
CA PHE A 135 -6.93 16.35 -7.18
C PHE A 135 -5.88 15.23 -7.04
N LEU A 136 -4.97 15.35 -6.07
CA LEU A 136 -4.02 14.27 -5.75
C LEU A 136 -4.75 12.97 -5.39
N LEU A 137 -5.81 13.04 -4.57
CA LEU A 137 -6.62 11.85 -4.25
C LEU A 137 -7.22 11.23 -5.52
N MET A 138 -7.81 12.03 -6.41
CA MET A 138 -8.36 11.53 -7.67
C MET A 138 -7.30 10.82 -8.52
N VAL A 139 -6.10 11.39 -8.63
CA VAL A 139 -4.99 10.78 -9.37
C VAL A 139 -4.58 9.44 -8.74
N VAL A 140 -4.45 9.37 -7.42
CA VAL A 140 -4.10 8.12 -6.71
C VAL A 140 -5.18 7.05 -6.90
N VAL A 141 -6.45 7.42 -6.77
CA VAL A 141 -7.58 6.50 -6.99
C VAL A 141 -7.59 5.99 -8.43
N LEU A 142 -7.43 6.88 -9.41
CA LEU A 142 -7.38 6.52 -10.83
C LEU A 142 -6.23 5.55 -11.12
N MET A 143 -5.03 5.84 -10.61
CA MET A 143 -3.87 4.94 -10.74
C MET A 143 -4.12 3.57 -10.11
N GLY A 144 -4.80 3.52 -8.96
CA GLY A 144 -5.22 2.28 -8.31
C GLY A 144 -6.18 1.46 -9.17
N ILE A 145 -7.22 2.11 -9.71
CA ILE A 145 -8.21 1.48 -10.61
C ILE A 145 -7.51 0.95 -11.86
N LEU A 146 -6.69 1.76 -12.53
CA LEU A 146 -5.96 1.35 -13.73
C LEU A 146 -5.04 0.14 -13.45
N SER A 147 -4.30 0.18 -12.34
CA SER A 147 -3.43 -0.92 -11.92
C SER A 147 -4.20 -2.20 -11.59
N PHE A 148 -5.42 -2.08 -11.08
CA PHE A 148 -6.31 -3.22 -10.86
C PHE A 148 -6.81 -3.78 -12.19
N GLN A 149 -7.32 -2.93 -13.08
CA GLN A 149 -7.79 -3.31 -14.41
C GLN A 149 -6.70 -4.05 -15.20
N ILE A 150 -5.47 -3.51 -15.26
CA ILE A 150 -4.34 -4.15 -15.93
C ILE A 150 -4.06 -5.55 -15.36
N ARG A 151 -4.15 -5.73 -14.05
CA ARG A 151 -3.97 -7.05 -13.41
C ARG A 151 -5.09 -8.02 -13.79
N GLN A 152 -6.34 -7.56 -13.82
CA GLN A 152 -7.47 -8.39 -14.26
C GLN A 152 -7.32 -8.81 -15.73
N PHE A 153 -6.96 -7.87 -16.61
CA PHE A 153 -6.70 -8.18 -18.02
C PHE A 153 -5.56 -9.17 -18.22
N LYS A 154 -4.46 -9.04 -17.46
CA LYS A 154 -3.35 -10.01 -17.51
C LYS A 154 -3.81 -11.40 -17.09
N ARG A 155 -4.56 -11.51 -15.99
CA ARG A 155 -5.11 -12.80 -15.51
C ARG A 155 -6.05 -13.43 -16.55
N LEU A 156 -6.93 -12.62 -17.14
CA LEU A 156 -7.84 -13.08 -18.18
C LEU A 156 -7.09 -13.53 -19.43
N TYR A 157 -6.08 -12.77 -19.86
CA TYR A 157 -5.23 -13.11 -20.99
C TYR A 157 -4.47 -14.42 -20.78
N GLU A 158 -3.87 -14.60 -19.60
CA GLU A 158 -3.17 -15.84 -19.22
C GLU A 158 -4.14 -17.04 -19.20
N HIS A 159 -5.35 -16.86 -18.68
CA HIS A 159 -6.38 -17.90 -18.69
C HIS A 159 -6.74 -18.32 -20.12
N ILE A 160 -7.07 -17.37 -20.99
CA ILE A 160 -7.41 -17.65 -22.40
C ILE A 160 -6.23 -18.31 -23.13
N LYS A 161 -5.01 -17.84 -22.86
CA LYS A 161 -3.79 -18.42 -23.45
C LYS A 161 -3.60 -19.86 -23.01
N ASN A 162 -3.77 -20.14 -21.73
CA ASN A 162 -3.66 -21.50 -21.21
C ASN A 162 -4.77 -22.39 -21.80
N ASP A 163 -6.01 -21.92 -21.88
CA ASP A 163 -7.10 -22.71 -22.47
C ASP A 163 -6.85 -23.07 -23.94
N LYS A 164 -6.29 -22.15 -24.73
CA LYS A 164 -6.08 -22.34 -26.17
C LYS A 164 -4.77 -23.03 -26.54
N TYR A 165 -3.71 -22.86 -25.74
CA TYR A 165 -2.35 -23.30 -26.10
C TYR A 165 -1.73 -24.32 -25.13
N LEU A 166 -2.39 -24.63 -24.01
CA LEU A 166 -1.92 -25.67 -23.09
C LEU A 166 -2.37 -27.06 -23.61
N VAL A 167 -1.54 -27.66 -24.46
CA VAL A 167 -1.76 -29.02 -24.97
C VAL A 167 -1.41 -30.04 -23.87
N GLY A 168 -2.39 -30.32 -23.01
CA GLY A 168 -2.32 -31.39 -22.00
C GLY A 168 -1.89 -30.92 -20.60
N GLN A 169 -2.71 -31.22 -19.60
CA GLN A 169 -2.43 -30.96 -18.17
C GLN A 169 -1.71 -32.12 -17.48
N ARG A 170 -1.36 -33.18 -18.21
CA ARG A 170 -0.74 -34.38 -17.64
C ARG A 170 0.77 -34.23 -17.69
N LEU A 171 1.42 -34.19 -16.53
CA LEU A 171 2.87 -34.26 -16.40
C LEU A 171 3.36 -35.56 -17.05
N VAL A 172 3.92 -35.46 -18.24
CA VAL A 172 4.62 -36.58 -18.87
C VAL A 172 6.03 -36.55 -18.32
N ASN A 173 6.36 -37.47 -17.41
CA ASN A 173 7.75 -37.69 -17.02
C ASN A 173 8.49 -38.22 -18.25
N TYR A 174 9.27 -37.36 -18.89
CA TYR A 174 10.20 -37.77 -19.93
C TYR A 174 11.40 -38.44 -19.25
N GLU A 175 11.33 -39.77 -19.09
CA GLU A 175 12.54 -40.54 -18.83
C GLU A 175 13.49 -40.34 -20.02
N ARG A 176 14.59 -39.63 -19.76
CA ARG A 176 15.68 -39.49 -20.72
C ARG A 176 16.22 -40.90 -20.94
N LYS A 177 15.92 -41.51 -22.10
CA LYS A 177 16.58 -42.74 -22.55
C LYS A 177 18.07 -42.48 -22.73
N THR A 178 18.83 -42.48 -21.64
CA THR A 178 20.28 -42.70 -21.68
C THR A 178 20.47 -44.15 -22.09
N GLY A 179 20.89 -44.34 -23.34
CA GLY A 179 21.10 -45.64 -23.93
C GLY A 179 22.04 -46.51 -23.10
N LYS A 180 21.50 -47.63 -22.60
CA LYS A 180 22.20 -48.88 -22.33
C LYS A 180 21.17 -50.02 -22.39
N PRO A 181 21.32 -51.03 -23.26
CA PRO A 181 20.49 -52.22 -23.17
C PRO A 181 21.01 -53.06 -22.00
N GLY A 182 20.28 -53.13 -20.90
CA GLY A 182 20.67 -53.88 -19.71
C GLY A 182 19.45 -54.32 -18.92
N THR A 183 19.07 -55.58 -19.12
CA THR A 183 18.37 -56.47 -18.17
C THR A 183 17.26 -55.88 -17.29
N SER A 184 16.03 -56.09 -17.72
CA SER A 184 14.83 -56.08 -16.88
C SER A 184 14.93 -57.09 -15.72
N PRO A 185 14.66 -56.72 -14.46
CA PRO A 185 14.32 -57.68 -13.42
C PRO A 185 12.84 -58.08 -13.54
N SER A 186 12.58 -59.37 -13.46
CA SER A 186 11.27 -60.01 -13.42
C SER A 186 10.41 -59.48 -12.26
N PRO A 187 9.07 -59.44 -12.39
CA PRO A 187 8.18 -59.08 -11.28
C PRO A 187 8.16 -60.19 -10.22
N PRO A 188 7.95 -59.85 -8.92
CA PRO A 188 7.88 -60.85 -7.86
C PRO A 188 6.64 -61.72 -8.02
N GLN A 189 6.85 -63.05 -8.02
CA GLN A 189 5.77 -64.03 -7.90
C GLN A 189 5.11 -63.88 -6.53
N SER A 190 3.80 -63.66 -6.55
CA SER A 190 2.93 -63.79 -5.39
C SER A 190 2.88 -65.25 -4.95
N SER A 191 3.54 -65.56 -3.83
CA SER A 191 3.35 -66.83 -3.11
C SER A 191 1.97 -66.86 -2.48
N GLN A 192 1.30 -68.00 -2.65
CA GLN A 192 -0.02 -68.34 -2.10
C GLN A 192 0.01 -68.39 -0.57
N GLU A 193 -1.06 -67.85 0.04
CA GLU A 193 -1.90 -68.54 1.03
C GLU A 193 -3.34 -68.02 0.92
#